data_AF-A0A535WY51-F1
#
_entry.id   AF-A0A535WY51-F1
#
_cell.length_a   1.000
_cell.length_b   1.000
_cell.length_c   1.000
_cell.angle_alpha   90.00
_cell.angle_beta   90.00
_cell.angle_gamma   90.00
#
_symmetry.space_group_name_H-M   'P 1'
#
loop_
_entity.id
_entity.type
_entity.pdbx_description
1 polymer ?
#
loop_
_entity_poly.entity_id
_entity_poly.type
_entity_poly.pdbx_seq_one_letter_code
_entity_poly.pdbx_strand_id
1 'polypeptide(L)'
;MSFSIERYKEESKKVDTTGIAWDEVTAHPLSKGDLFCLHYMMDIENHVPLYLSHLLVTRACMDPILTAFLACWNYEELWHGENIGRWLNLYGIEFDTQERIANVRANLGFQNSVSILSTMAGSWLLKDFSAVYLSIGAINELSTLTGYEALIRKSGHPVLKDLLSRIIKDERRHFAFYYNSAKEWLSGNERAQKLDRWMLDRLWVPVGQGVKRQEEVDALALYLFDDEQGEEELLELDAKIGKLPGLSGIKLMSKALYAARERVRRDPRWAWRLIENEEWAIKPPRKSPIGELTGRRTPQEAGTS
;
A
#
# COMPACT_ATOMS: atom_id res chain seq x y z
N MET A 1 9.87 -23.19 7.60
CA MET A 1 11.25 -22.70 7.71
C MET A 1 11.18 -21.31 8.32
N SER A 2 12.03 -20.99 9.30
CA SER A 2 12.12 -19.62 9.82
C SER A 2 12.65 -18.69 8.73
N PHE A 3 12.15 -17.45 8.69
CA PHE A 3 12.66 -16.42 7.79
C PHE A 3 14.14 -16.17 8.08
N SER A 4 14.99 -16.12 7.05
CA SER A 4 16.41 -15.81 7.18
C SER A 4 16.68 -14.41 6.67
N ILE A 5 17.00 -13.50 7.59
CA ILE A 5 17.31 -12.11 7.24
C ILE A 5 18.59 -12.00 6.40
N GLU A 6 19.58 -12.88 6.64
CA GLU A 6 20.80 -12.92 5.85
C GLU A 6 20.51 -13.25 4.38
N ARG A 7 19.71 -14.30 4.16
CA ARG A 7 19.26 -14.67 2.83
C ARG A 7 18.40 -13.58 2.18
N TYR A 8 17.52 -12.94 2.94
CA TYR A 8 16.69 -11.85 2.42
C TYR A 8 17.54 -10.66 1.94
N LYS A 9 18.59 -10.29 2.67
CA LYS A 9 19.54 -9.24 2.22
C LYS A 9 20.25 -9.62 0.91
N GLU A 10 20.66 -10.87 0.76
CA GLU A 10 21.33 -11.35 -0.47
C GLU A 10 20.40 -11.42 -1.68
N GLU A 11 19.12 -11.73 -1.45
CA GLU A 11 18.13 -11.88 -2.52
C GLU A 11 17.40 -10.56 -2.86
N SER A 12 17.45 -9.57 -1.96
CA SER A 12 16.79 -8.27 -2.11
C SER A 12 17.28 -7.53 -3.34
N LYS A 13 16.35 -7.20 -4.25
CA LYS A 13 16.65 -6.54 -5.52
C LYS A 13 15.43 -5.82 -6.06
N LYS A 14 15.64 -4.88 -6.98
CA LYS A 14 14.55 -4.29 -7.75
C LYS A 14 13.75 -5.38 -8.48
N VAL A 15 12.45 -5.16 -8.64
CA VAL A 15 11.61 -6.06 -9.44
C VAL A 15 12.23 -6.23 -10.84
N ASP A 16 12.42 -7.49 -11.24
CA ASP A 16 13.05 -7.80 -12.53
C ASP A 16 12.04 -7.62 -13.66
N THR A 17 12.21 -6.55 -14.44
CA THR A 17 11.35 -6.24 -15.59
C THR A 17 11.87 -6.80 -16.90
N THR A 18 12.94 -7.61 -16.88
CA THR A 18 13.51 -8.21 -18.08
C THR A 18 12.48 -9.12 -18.74
N GLY A 19 12.30 -8.95 -20.05
CA GLY A 19 11.37 -9.74 -20.86
C GLY A 19 9.89 -9.32 -20.77
N ILE A 20 9.54 -8.29 -20.00
CA ILE A 20 8.19 -7.71 -20.07
C ILE A 20 8.00 -7.07 -21.46
N ALA A 21 6.90 -7.40 -22.14
CA ALA A 21 6.52 -6.87 -23.45
C ALA A 21 5.94 -5.44 -23.33
N TRP A 22 6.79 -4.48 -22.96
CA TRP A 22 6.41 -3.09 -22.71
C TRP A 22 5.81 -2.39 -23.95
N ASP A 23 6.17 -2.84 -25.14
CA ASP A 23 5.65 -2.38 -26.44
C ASP A 23 4.21 -2.83 -26.71
N GLU A 24 3.73 -3.87 -26.03
CA GLU A 24 2.37 -4.40 -26.16
C GLU A 24 1.37 -3.78 -25.15
N VAL A 25 1.78 -2.80 -24.34
CA VAL A 25 0.91 -2.17 -23.32
C VAL A 25 -0.35 -1.55 -23.93
N THR A 26 -0.27 -1.00 -25.15
CA THR A 26 -1.42 -0.37 -25.80
C THR A 26 -2.24 -1.35 -26.67
N ALA A 27 -1.79 -2.60 -26.79
CA ALA A 27 -2.47 -3.61 -27.60
C ALA A 27 -3.78 -4.11 -26.98
N HIS A 28 -4.00 -3.88 -25.68
CA HIS A 28 -5.18 -4.32 -24.95
C HIS A 28 -5.84 -3.13 -24.22
N PRO A 29 -7.14 -2.86 -24.43
CA PRO A 29 -7.83 -1.80 -23.74
C PRO A 29 -8.05 -2.15 -22.26
N LEU A 30 -8.01 -1.14 -21.40
CA LEU A 30 -8.42 -1.20 -20.01
C LEU A 30 -9.73 -0.43 -19.83
N SER A 31 -10.53 -0.86 -18.87
CA SER A 31 -11.69 -0.09 -18.45
C SER A 31 -11.26 1.12 -17.61
N LYS A 32 -12.18 2.08 -17.42
CA LYS A 32 -11.96 3.21 -16.50
C LYS A 32 -11.68 2.75 -15.07
N GLY A 33 -12.29 1.64 -14.64
CA GLY A 33 -12.07 1.09 -13.30
C GLY A 33 -10.69 0.47 -13.14
N ASP A 34 -10.19 -0.23 -14.17
CA ASP A 34 -8.82 -0.77 -14.14
C ASP A 34 -7.79 0.36 -14.01
N LEU A 35 -7.97 1.43 -14.78
CA LEU A 35 -7.09 2.60 -14.74
C LEU A 35 -7.17 3.34 -13.40
N PHE A 36 -8.37 3.50 -12.85
CA PHE A 36 -8.58 4.04 -11.51
C PHE A 36 -7.81 3.22 -10.45
N CYS A 37 -7.96 1.90 -10.47
CA CYS A 37 -7.30 1.02 -9.50
C CYS A 37 -5.78 1.06 -9.64
N LEU A 38 -5.27 0.98 -10.87
CA LEU A 38 -3.83 0.98 -11.10
C LEU A 38 -3.17 2.30 -10.69
N HIS A 39 -3.86 3.42 -10.92
CA HIS A 39 -3.41 4.74 -10.48
C HIS A 39 -3.50 4.90 -8.96
N TYR A 40 -4.57 4.40 -8.33
CA TYR A 40 -4.66 4.34 -6.87
C TYR A 40 -3.49 3.54 -6.29
N MET A 41 -3.25 2.33 -6.79
CA MET A 41 -2.15 1.45 -6.35
C MET A 41 -0.81 2.14 -6.51
N MET A 42 -0.52 2.75 -7.66
CA MET A 42 0.69 3.54 -7.87
C MET A 42 0.88 4.64 -6.83
N ASP A 43 -0.17 5.42 -6.53
CA ASP A 43 -0.07 6.51 -5.56
C ASP A 43 0.20 5.98 -4.14
N ILE A 44 -0.34 4.80 -3.80
CA ILE A 44 -0.06 4.12 -2.52
C ILE A 44 1.37 3.61 -2.46
N GLU A 45 1.80 2.83 -3.45
CA GLU A 45 3.16 2.28 -3.57
C GLU A 45 4.23 3.36 -3.42
N ASN A 46 4.02 4.50 -4.07
CA ASN A 46 4.96 5.63 -3.99
C ASN A 46 4.95 6.37 -2.64
N HIS A 47 3.92 6.15 -1.82
CA HIS A 47 3.81 6.69 -0.48
C HIS A 47 4.34 5.74 0.60
N VAL A 48 4.21 4.43 0.40
CA VAL A 48 4.60 3.39 1.37
C VAL A 48 6.01 3.59 1.94
N PRO A 49 7.04 3.95 1.15
CA PRO A 49 8.38 4.24 1.66
C PRO A 49 8.48 5.36 2.73
N LEU A 50 7.50 6.27 2.80
CA LEU A 50 7.47 7.29 3.85
C LEU A 50 7.06 6.73 5.21
N TYR A 51 6.29 5.64 5.26
CA TYR A 51 5.92 5.00 6.53
C TYR A 51 7.15 4.46 7.28
N LEU A 52 8.23 4.13 6.57
CA LEU A 52 9.51 3.78 7.19
C LEU A 52 9.96 4.84 8.21
N SER A 53 9.80 6.12 7.88
CA SER A 53 10.21 7.22 8.76
C SER A 53 9.49 7.22 10.11
N HIS A 54 8.21 6.80 10.13
CA HIS A 54 7.42 6.68 11.36
C HIS A 54 7.86 5.51 12.23
N LEU A 55 8.55 4.52 11.65
CA LEU A 55 8.95 3.29 12.32
C LEU A 55 10.36 3.37 12.88
N LEU A 56 11.26 4.03 12.13
CA LEU A 56 12.63 4.26 12.55
C LEU A 56 12.72 5.14 13.82
N VAL A 57 11.66 5.88 14.14
CA VAL A 57 11.55 6.71 15.36
C VAL A 57 10.94 5.94 16.56
N THR A 58 10.55 4.68 16.39
CA THR A 58 10.04 3.83 17.47
C THR A 58 11.12 2.89 18.02
N ARG A 59 10.86 2.19 19.12
CA ARG A 59 11.77 1.14 19.63
C ARG A 59 12.01 0.00 18.64
N ALA A 60 11.17 -0.14 17.62
CA ALA A 60 11.31 -1.14 16.58
C ALA A 60 12.64 -1.03 15.81
N CYS A 61 13.23 0.18 15.72
CA CYS A 61 14.54 0.40 15.09
C CYS A 61 15.72 -0.17 15.89
N MET A 62 15.51 -0.56 17.15
CA MET A 62 16.52 -1.19 17.98
C MET A 62 16.66 -2.69 17.69
N ASP A 63 15.71 -3.29 16.96
CA ASP A 63 15.80 -4.67 16.49
C ASP A 63 16.60 -4.72 15.17
N PRO A 64 17.78 -5.36 15.15
CA PRO A 64 18.63 -5.40 13.95
C PRO A 64 18.00 -6.22 12.81
N ILE A 65 17.18 -7.24 13.12
CA ILE A 65 16.49 -8.05 12.11
C ILE A 65 15.41 -7.21 11.44
N LEU A 66 14.60 -6.52 12.24
CA LEU A 66 13.54 -5.66 11.72
C LEU A 66 14.11 -4.49 10.92
N THR A 67 15.18 -3.86 11.40
CA THR A 67 15.82 -2.74 10.70
C THR A 67 16.43 -3.17 9.37
N ALA A 68 17.10 -4.32 9.33
CA ALA A 68 17.62 -4.88 8.08
C ALA A 68 16.50 -5.21 7.10
N PHE A 69 15.41 -5.81 7.57
CA PHE A 69 14.24 -6.10 6.75
C PHE A 69 13.65 -4.81 6.16
N LEU A 70 13.37 -3.82 7.02
CA LEU A 70 12.79 -2.55 6.62
C LEU A 70 13.63 -1.80 5.58
N ALA A 71 14.96 -1.87 5.68
CA ALA A 71 15.86 -1.26 4.69
C ALA A 71 15.76 -1.93 3.31
N CYS A 72 15.77 -3.26 3.28
CA CYS A 72 15.61 -4.05 2.04
C CYS A 72 14.20 -3.87 1.46
N TRP A 73 13.16 -4.05 2.28
CA TRP A 73 11.76 -3.84 1.93
C TRP A 73 11.56 -2.46 1.30
N ASN A 74 11.99 -1.39 1.96
CA ASN A 74 11.84 -0.03 1.44
C ASN A 74 12.58 0.18 0.11
N TYR A 75 13.72 -0.50 -0.11
CA TYR A 75 14.38 -0.47 -1.41
C TYR A 75 13.57 -1.18 -2.49
N GLU A 76 12.96 -2.34 -2.19
CA GLU A 76 12.11 -3.09 -3.11
C GLU A 76 10.84 -2.29 -3.48
N GLU A 77 10.13 -1.75 -2.48
CA GLU A 77 8.90 -0.93 -2.61
C GLU A 77 9.05 0.28 -3.56
N LEU A 78 10.22 0.96 -3.51
CA LEU A 78 10.49 2.10 -4.40
C LEU A 78 10.34 1.72 -5.88
N TRP A 79 10.63 0.47 -6.25
CA TRP A 79 10.53 0.02 -7.64
C TRP A 79 9.14 -0.42 -8.04
N HIS A 80 8.24 -0.75 -7.11
CA HIS A 80 6.88 -1.15 -7.43
C HIS A 80 6.10 0.03 -8.02
N GLY A 81 6.06 1.14 -7.28
CA GLY A 81 5.43 2.38 -7.72
C GLY A 81 6.03 2.97 -8.99
N GLU A 82 7.36 2.89 -9.17
CA GLU A 82 8.03 3.34 -10.40
C GLU A 82 7.63 2.51 -11.63
N ASN A 83 7.55 1.18 -11.50
CA ASN A 83 7.19 0.33 -12.63
C ASN A 83 5.71 0.41 -12.99
N ILE A 84 4.82 0.60 -12.01
CA ILE A 84 3.41 0.90 -12.28
C ILE A 84 3.28 2.26 -12.97
N GLY A 85 4.04 3.27 -12.52
CA GLY A 85 4.07 4.58 -13.17
C GLY A 85 4.59 4.54 -14.60
N ARG A 86 5.64 3.74 -14.88
CA ARG A 86 6.11 3.46 -16.24
C ARG A 86 5.02 2.82 -17.09
N TRP A 87 4.31 1.84 -16.53
CA TRP A 87 3.22 1.15 -17.22
C TRP A 87 2.12 2.13 -17.63
N LEU A 88 1.66 2.97 -16.69
CA LEU A 88 0.62 3.97 -16.94
C LEU A 88 1.04 5.01 -17.98
N ASN A 89 2.30 5.45 -17.97
CA ASN A 89 2.84 6.35 -19.00
C ASN A 89 2.84 5.69 -20.39
N LEU A 90 3.26 4.43 -20.50
CA LEU A 90 3.24 3.69 -21.76
C LEU A 90 1.81 3.44 -22.27
N TYR A 91 0.84 3.32 -21.36
CA TYR A 91 -0.57 3.21 -21.69
C TYR A 91 -1.17 4.51 -22.23
N GLY A 92 -0.50 5.66 -22.00
CA GLY A 92 -0.92 6.98 -22.47
C GLY A 92 -1.46 7.92 -21.38
N ILE A 93 -1.32 7.55 -20.10
CA ILE A 93 -1.62 8.44 -18.98
C ILE A 93 -0.35 9.25 -18.68
N GLU A 94 -0.21 10.40 -19.34
CA GLU A 94 0.99 11.24 -19.22
C GLU A 94 1.05 11.97 -17.87
N PHE A 95 2.06 11.65 -17.07
CA PHE A 95 2.47 12.43 -15.91
C PHE A 95 3.96 12.25 -15.66
N ASP A 96 4.61 13.30 -15.15
CA ASP A 96 5.96 13.12 -14.61
C ASP A 96 5.85 12.29 -13.32
N THR A 97 6.34 11.05 -13.35
CA THR A 97 6.27 10.11 -12.23
C THR A 97 6.91 10.72 -10.98
N GLN A 98 8.04 11.40 -11.10
CA GLN A 98 8.74 11.99 -9.96
C GLN A 98 7.99 13.19 -9.40
N GLU A 99 7.48 14.09 -10.24
CA GLU A 99 6.66 15.23 -9.84
C GLU A 99 5.35 14.77 -9.19
N ARG A 100 4.74 13.70 -9.71
CA ARG A 100 3.52 13.12 -9.16
C ARG A 100 3.75 12.49 -7.79
N ILE A 101 4.77 11.63 -7.67
CA ILE A 101 5.21 11.06 -6.39
C ILE A 101 5.38 12.18 -5.38
N ALA A 102 6.10 13.21 -5.80
CA ALA A 102 6.42 14.32 -4.95
C ALA A 102 5.12 15.09 -4.59
N ASN A 103 4.21 15.39 -5.53
CA ASN A 103 2.97 16.12 -5.27
C ASN A 103 2.03 15.39 -4.30
N VAL A 104 1.91 14.07 -4.45
CA VAL A 104 1.17 13.22 -3.50
C VAL A 104 1.79 13.37 -2.10
N ARG A 105 3.13 13.36 -1.99
CA ARG A 105 3.84 13.56 -0.72
C ARG A 105 3.68 14.98 -0.15
N ALA A 106 3.67 16.02 -0.99
CA ALA A 106 3.60 17.42 -0.57
C ALA A 106 2.22 17.84 -0.03
N ASN A 107 1.14 17.37 -0.67
CA ASN A 107 -0.24 17.66 -0.24
C ASN A 107 -0.59 17.07 1.14
N LEU A 108 0.31 16.26 1.73
CA LEU A 108 0.16 15.63 3.04
C LEU A 108 0.91 16.34 4.18
N GLY A 109 1.77 17.33 3.87
CA GLY A 109 2.83 17.82 4.77
C GLY A 109 2.39 18.38 6.14
N PHE A 110 1.15 18.87 6.28
CA PHE A 110 0.71 19.50 7.54
C PHE A 110 -0.01 18.53 8.50
N GLN A 111 -0.84 17.61 7.99
CA GLN A 111 -1.59 16.67 8.83
C GLN A 111 -0.73 15.47 9.24
N ASN A 112 0.21 15.04 8.39
CA ASN A 112 1.06 13.90 8.69
C ASN A 112 2.03 14.21 9.83
N SER A 113 2.68 15.38 9.83
CA SER A 113 3.66 15.81 10.85
C SER A 113 3.11 15.76 12.30
N VAL A 114 1.84 16.12 12.49
CA VAL A 114 1.17 16.07 13.82
C VAL A 114 0.82 14.62 14.20
N SER A 115 0.44 13.79 13.22
CA SER A 115 0.22 12.35 13.39
C SER A 115 1.52 11.60 13.74
N ILE A 116 2.63 11.91 13.07
CA ILE A 116 3.96 11.32 13.35
C ILE A 116 4.38 11.60 14.78
N LEU A 117 4.27 12.86 15.24
CA LEU A 117 4.66 13.27 16.59
C LEU A 117 3.79 12.65 17.68
N SER A 118 2.48 12.49 17.44
CA SER A 118 1.57 11.81 18.38
C SER A 118 1.80 10.28 18.44
N THR A 119 2.11 9.66 17.30
CA THR A 119 2.46 8.24 17.19
C THR A 119 3.86 7.96 17.78
N MET A 120 4.81 8.87 17.61
CA MET A 120 6.13 8.84 18.26
C MET A 120 6.02 8.88 19.78
N ALA A 121 5.22 9.78 20.34
CA ALA A 121 5.04 9.89 21.78
C ALA A 121 4.34 8.66 22.39
N GLY A 122 3.33 8.11 21.70
CA GLY A 122 2.60 6.93 22.15
C GLY A 122 3.36 5.60 22.00
N SER A 123 4.10 5.42 20.90
CA SER A 123 4.83 4.18 20.59
C SER A 123 6.06 3.96 21.48
N TRP A 124 6.75 5.04 21.91
CA TRP A 124 7.89 4.92 22.81
C TRP A 124 7.52 4.38 24.22
N LEU A 125 6.25 4.53 24.60
CA LEU A 125 5.70 4.08 25.88
C LEU A 125 5.24 2.61 25.86
N LEU A 126 4.90 2.05 24.70
CA LEU A 126 4.32 0.70 24.57
C LEU A 126 5.38 -0.30 24.07
N LYS A 127 5.96 -1.09 24.99
CA LYS A 127 6.94 -2.15 24.66
C LYS A 127 6.41 -3.16 23.62
N ASP A 128 5.10 -3.39 23.60
CA ASP A 128 4.44 -4.34 22.71
C ASP A 128 3.98 -3.71 21.36
N PHE A 129 4.31 -2.44 21.08
CA PHE A 129 3.91 -1.75 19.85
C PHE A 129 4.43 -2.44 18.58
N SER A 130 5.60 -3.06 18.64
CA SER A 130 6.18 -3.82 17.52
C SER A 130 5.26 -4.95 17.05
N ALA A 131 4.57 -5.64 17.96
CA ALA A 131 3.65 -6.72 17.60
C ALA A 131 2.50 -6.22 16.73
N VAL A 132 1.95 -5.05 17.09
CA VAL A 132 0.83 -4.44 16.37
C VAL A 132 1.26 -3.89 15.03
N TYR A 133 2.43 -3.27 14.99
CA TYR A 133 3.03 -2.86 13.73
C TYR A 133 3.18 -4.04 12.76
N LEU A 134 3.72 -5.17 13.24
CA LEU A 134 3.92 -6.35 12.42
C LEU A 134 2.59 -6.94 11.92
N SER A 135 1.55 -6.95 12.76
CA SER A 135 0.19 -7.35 12.35
C SER A 135 -0.38 -6.42 11.28
N ILE A 136 -0.25 -5.09 11.44
CA ILE A 136 -0.70 -4.11 10.45
C ILE A 136 0.07 -4.27 9.13
N GLY A 137 1.39 -4.42 9.18
CA GLY A 137 2.21 -4.70 8.00
C GLY A 137 1.75 -5.97 7.28
N ALA A 138 1.49 -7.05 8.02
CA ALA A 138 0.97 -8.28 7.44
C ALA A 138 -0.41 -8.10 6.77
N ILE A 139 -1.29 -7.30 7.36
CA ILE A 139 -2.60 -6.98 6.75
C ILE A 139 -2.41 -6.16 5.48
N ASN A 140 -1.51 -5.18 5.50
CA ASN A 140 -1.24 -4.31 4.36
C ASN A 140 -0.72 -5.11 3.16
N GLU A 141 0.36 -5.90 3.33
CA GLU A 141 0.91 -6.69 2.20
C GLU A 141 -0.10 -7.70 1.68
N LEU A 142 -0.85 -8.35 2.59
CA LEU A 142 -1.88 -9.30 2.18
C LEU A 142 -3.03 -8.61 1.42
N SER A 143 -3.37 -7.38 1.80
CA SER A 143 -4.38 -6.59 1.09
C SER A 143 -3.87 -6.12 -0.28
N THR A 144 -2.62 -5.67 -0.36
CA THR A 144 -1.95 -5.24 -1.59
C THR A 144 -1.87 -6.39 -2.59
N LEU A 145 -1.36 -7.56 -2.18
CA LEU A 145 -1.26 -8.73 -3.05
C LEU A 145 -2.64 -9.22 -3.53
N THR A 146 -3.65 -9.21 -2.64
CA THR A 146 -5.02 -9.59 -3.00
C THR A 146 -5.63 -8.58 -3.98
N GLY A 147 -5.34 -7.29 -3.80
CA GLY A 147 -5.73 -6.23 -4.73
C GLY A 147 -5.12 -6.41 -6.12
N TYR A 148 -3.83 -6.75 -6.20
CA TYR A 148 -3.18 -7.06 -7.46
C TYR A 148 -3.77 -8.29 -8.14
N GLU A 149 -4.03 -9.37 -7.40
CA GLU A 149 -4.68 -10.58 -7.94
C GLU A 149 -6.08 -10.28 -8.51
N ALA A 150 -6.88 -9.47 -7.80
CA ALA A 150 -8.18 -9.01 -8.26
C ALA A 150 -8.10 -8.14 -9.52
N LEU A 151 -7.14 -7.21 -9.59
CA LEU A 151 -6.94 -6.34 -10.76
C LEU A 151 -6.47 -7.14 -11.98
N ILE A 152 -5.59 -8.14 -11.79
CA ILE A 152 -5.18 -9.06 -12.86
C ILE A 152 -6.40 -9.79 -13.44
N ARG A 153 -7.27 -10.30 -12.56
CA ARG A 153 -8.50 -11.00 -12.97
C ARG A 153 -9.44 -10.08 -13.76
N LYS A 154 -9.68 -8.86 -13.28
CA LYS A 154 -10.65 -7.94 -13.89
C LYS A 154 -10.17 -7.35 -15.21
N SER A 155 -8.91 -6.94 -15.27
CA SER A 155 -8.35 -6.28 -16.45
C SER A 155 -8.09 -7.24 -17.62
N GLY A 156 -7.74 -8.50 -17.34
CA GLY A 156 -7.37 -9.47 -18.37
C GLY A 156 -6.14 -9.08 -19.20
N HIS A 157 -5.40 -8.02 -18.79
CA HIS A 157 -4.34 -7.45 -19.59
C HIS A 157 -3.03 -8.26 -19.42
N PRO A 158 -2.47 -8.84 -20.49
CA PRO A 158 -1.35 -9.80 -20.37
C PRO A 158 -0.06 -9.15 -19.85
N VAL A 159 0.31 -7.96 -20.35
CA VAL A 159 1.49 -7.23 -19.88
C VAL A 159 1.36 -6.80 -18.41
N LEU A 160 0.19 -6.26 -18.03
CA LEU A 160 -0.10 -5.89 -16.64
C LEU A 160 -0.05 -7.11 -15.73
N LYS A 161 -0.60 -8.25 -16.18
CA LYS A 161 -0.52 -9.52 -15.46
C LYS A 161 0.92 -9.94 -15.20
N ASP A 162 1.81 -9.87 -16.19
CA ASP A 162 3.22 -10.24 -15.99
C ASP A 162 3.89 -9.31 -14.97
N LEU A 163 3.71 -7.99 -15.10
CA LEU A 163 4.25 -7.01 -14.15
C LEU A 163 3.74 -7.24 -12.72
N LEU A 164 2.42 -7.26 -12.53
CA LEU A 164 1.81 -7.42 -11.20
C LEU A 164 2.13 -8.80 -10.60
N SER A 165 2.23 -9.86 -11.41
CA SER A 165 2.64 -11.19 -10.92
C SER A 165 4.08 -11.22 -10.38
N ARG A 166 4.94 -10.31 -10.84
CA ARG A 166 6.31 -10.17 -10.32
C ARG A 166 6.30 -9.37 -9.02
N ILE A 167 5.54 -8.28 -8.96
CA ILE A 167 5.33 -7.51 -7.72
C ILE A 167 4.72 -8.39 -6.62
N ILE A 168 3.68 -9.17 -6.93
CA ILE A 168 3.06 -10.14 -6.00
C ILE A 168 4.08 -11.12 -5.38
N LYS A 169 5.17 -11.47 -6.09
CA LYS A 169 6.21 -12.34 -5.51
C LYS A 169 7.00 -11.63 -4.42
N ASP A 170 7.24 -10.33 -4.55
CA ASP A 170 7.88 -9.50 -3.53
C ASP A 170 6.93 -9.37 -2.33
N GLU A 171 5.68 -8.98 -2.57
CA GLU A 171 4.63 -8.86 -1.55
C GLU A 171 4.47 -10.13 -0.72
N ARG A 172 4.52 -11.31 -1.36
CA ARG A 172 4.44 -12.59 -0.63
C ARG A 172 5.62 -12.81 0.31
N ARG A 173 6.83 -12.34 -0.05
CA ARG A 173 8.01 -12.40 0.82
C ARG A 173 7.87 -11.42 1.98
N HIS A 174 7.38 -10.20 1.71
CA HIS A 174 7.13 -9.18 2.73
C HIS A 174 6.05 -9.61 3.72
N PHE A 175 4.91 -10.08 3.21
CA PHE A 175 3.84 -10.67 4.01
C PHE A 175 4.36 -11.80 4.90
N ALA A 176 5.17 -12.71 4.34
CA ALA A 176 5.72 -13.83 5.10
C ALA A 176 6.61 -13.36 6.25
N PHE A 177 7.40 -12.30 6.08
CA PHE A 177 8.15 -11.70 7.18
C PHE A 177 7.21 -11.13 8.24
N TYR A 178 6.37 -10.17 7.87
CA TYR A 178 5.47 -9.48 8.79
C TYR A 178 4.59 -10.46 9.57
N TYR A 179 3.97 -11.41 8.89
CA TYR A 179 3.07 -12.38 9.50
C TYR A 179 3.80 -13.30 10.49
N ASN A 180 4.98 -13.83 10.13
CA ASN A 180 5.71 -14.73 11.02
C ASN A 180 6.29 -13.99 12.22
N SER A 181 6.80 -12.77 12.03
CA SER A 181 7.26 -11.92 13.12
C SER A 181 6.09 -11.52 14.03
N ALA A 182 4.94 -11.11 13.49
CA ALA A 182 3.74 -10.83 14.30
C ALA A 182 3.36 -12.07 15.13
N LYS A 183 3.33 -13.25 14.51
CA LYS A 183 3.02 -14.50 15.20
C LYS A 183 3.99 -14.78 16.34
N GLU A 184 5.29 -14.60 16.13
CA GLU A 184 6.32 -14.80 17.16
C GLU A 184 6.12 -13.86 18.35
N TRP A 185 5.95 -12.56 18.08
CA TRP A 185 5.77 -11.54 19.12
C TRP A 185 4.46 -11.70 19.90
N LEU A 186 3.40 -12.18 19.26
CA LEU A 186 2.11 -12.43 19.89
C LEU A 186 2.07 -13.78 20.65
N SER A 187 2.93 -14.73 20.31
CA SER A 187 2.90 -16.07 20.91
C SER A 187 3.29 -16.02 22.39
N GLY A 188 2.40 -16.50 23.27
CA GLY A 188 2.63 -16.49 24.72
C GLY A 188 2.52 -15.12 25.40
N ASN A 189 2.14 -14.05 24.67
CA ASN A 189 1.99 -12.70 25.21
C ASN A 189 0.53 -12.21 25.11
N GLU A 190 -0.30 -12.57 26.09
CA GLU A 190 -1.73 -12.19 26.11
C GLU A 190 -1.96 -10.67 26.14
N ARG A 191 -1.02 -9.89 26.71
CA ARG A 191 -1.14 -8.44 26.76
C ARG A 191 -0.98 -7.83 25.38
N ALA A 192 0.04 -8.27 24.63
CA ALA A 192 0.24 -7.87 23.25
C ALA A 192 -0.95 -8.28 22.37
N GLN A 193 -1.47 -9.50 22.54
CA GLN A 193 -2.67 -9.98 21.82
C GLN A 193 -3.89 -9.09 22.03
N LYS A 194 -4.21 -8.75 23.28
CA LYS A 194 -5.35 -7.87 23.61
C LYS A 194 -5.16 -6.46 23.07
N LEU A 195 -3.93 -5.93 23.15
CA LEU A 195 -3.60 -4.61 22.62
C LEU A 195 -3.70 -4.58 21.09
N ASP A 196 -3.15 -5.59 20.41
CA ASP A 196 -3.21 -5.74 18.96
C ASP A 196 -4.66 -5.81 18.47
N ARG A 197 -5.46 -6.70 19.07
CA ARG A 197 -6.88 -6.81 18.76
C ARG A 197 -7.62 -5.49 18.95
N TRP A 198 -7.40 -4.80 20.08
CA TRP A 198 -8.06 -3.53 20.37
C TRP A 198 -7.66 -2.43 19.38
N MET A 199 -6.37 -2.34 19.03
CA MET A 199 -5.90 -1.35 18.05
C MET A 199 -6.45 -1.65 16.65
N LEU A 200 -6.46 -2.91 16.23
CA LEU A 200 -7.04 -3.30 14.95
C LEU A 200 -8.55 -3.03 14.89
N ASP A 201 -9.30 -3.32 15.94
CA ASP A 201 -10.74 -3.08 15.96
C ASP A 201 -11.10 -1.58 15.97
N ARG A 202 -10.24 -0.71 16.55
CA ARG A 202 -10.56 0.70 16.82
C ARG A 202 -9.89 1.72 15.89
N LEU A 203 -8.68 1.41 15.43
CA LEU A 203 -7.79 2.34 14.73
C LEU A 203 -7.42 1.88 13.32
N TRP A 204 -7.60 0.60 13.00
CA TRP A 204 -7.28 0.11 11.65
C TRP A 204 -8.20 0.74 10.60
N VAL A 205 -7.58 1.07 9.48
CA VAL A 205 -8.21 1.64 8.30
C VAL A 205 -7.63 0.92 7.06
N PRO A 206 -8.40 0.73 5.98
CA PRO A 206 -7.88 0.14 4.75
C PRO A 206 -6.68 0.91 4.19
N VAL A 207 -5.79 0.18 3.51
CA VAL A 207 -4.59 0.73 2.89
C VAL A 207 -4.92 1.91 1.99
N GLY A 208 -4.26 3.03 2.24
CA GLY A 208 -4.45 4.29 1.51
C GLY A 208 -5.43 5.27 2.14
N GLN A 209 -6.21 4.87 3.14
CA GLN A 209 -7.01 5.80 3.94
C GLN A 209 -6.09 6.76 4.71
N GLY A 210 -6.17 8.06 4.39
CA GLY A 210 -5.27 9.11 4.90
C GLY A 210 -4.42 9.77 3.80
N VAL A 211 -4.08 9.01 2.74
CA VAL A 211 -3.53 9.52 1.47
C VAL A 211 -4.66 9.83 0.49
N LYS A 212 -5.70 8.98 0.50
CA LYS A 212 -6.87 9.02 -0.38
C LYS A 212 -8.13 9.33 0.44
N ARG A 213 -9.15 9.90 -0.23
CA ARG A 213 -10.45 10.16 0.41
C ARG A 213 -11.21 8.85 0.65
N GLN A 214 -12.11 8.83 1.62
CA GLN A 214 -12.94 7.64 1.92
C GLN A 214 -13.67 7.12 0.67
N GLU A 215 -14.16 8.01 -0.19
CA GLU A 215 -14.86 7.61 -1.41
C GLU A 215 -13.93 6.89 -2.41
N GLU A 216 -12.66 7.28 -2.49
CA GLU A 216 -11.67 6.61 -3.36
C GLU A 216 -11.34 5.21 -2.83
N VAL A 217 -11.20 5.08 -1.51
CA VAL A 217 -11.00 3.78 -0.84
C VAL A 217 -12.19 2.85 -1.10
N ASP A 218 -13.41 3.37 -0.96
CA ASP A 218 -14.63 2.60 -1.22
C ASP A 218 -14.74 2.23 -2.71
N ALA A 219 -14.41 3.13 -3.63
CA ALA A 219 -14.42 2.85 -5.06
C ALA A 219 -13.44 1.74 -5.44
N LEU A 220 -12.25 1.72 -4.82
CA LEU A 220 -11.29 0.65 -5.02
C LEU A 220 -11.86 -0.69 -4.52
N ALA A 221 -12.36 -0.71 -3.29
CA ALA A 221 -12.89 -1.92 -2.68
C ALA A 221 -14.08 -2.47 -3.47
N LEU A 222 -15.00 -1.61 -3.91
CA LEU A 222 -16.17 -2.01 -4.67
C LEU A 222 -15.78 -2.50 -6.07
N TYR A 223 -14.90 -1.78 -6.78
CA TYR A 223 -14.48 -2.21 -8.11
C TYR A 223 -13.79 -3.57 -8.07
N LEU A 224 -12.89 -3.80 -7.11
CA LEU A 224 -12.10 -5.03 -7.01
C LEU A 224 -12.87 -6.21 -6.39
N PHE A 225 -13.77 -5.95 -5.45
CA PHE A 225 -14.32 -7.02 -4.59
C PHE A 225 -15.85 -7.06 -4.49
N ASP A 226 -16.61 -6.21 -5.19
CA ASP A 226 -18.08 -6.26 -5.17
C ASP A 226 -18.67 -7.35 -6.08
N ASP A 227 -18.08 -8.54 -6.03
CA ASP A 227 -18.57 -9.77 -6.65
C ASP A 227 -18.39 -10.95 -5.69
N GLU A 228 -19.00 -12.10 -5.99
CA GLU A 228 -18.99 -13.28 -5.10
C GLU A 228 -17.56 -13.77 -4.81
N GLN A 229 -16.71 -13.83 -5.84
CA GLN A 229 -15.32 -14.25 -5.71
C GLN A 229 -14.50 -13.25 -4.88
N GLY A 230 -14.66 -11.96 -5.13
CA GLY A 230 -13.95 -10.92 -4.39
C GLY A 230 -14.34 -10.86 -2.92
N GLU A 231 -15.62 -11.08 -2.59
CA GLU A 231 -16.06 -11.19 -1.21
C GLU A 231 -15.44 -12.42 -0.51
N GLU A 232 -15.39 -13.56 -1.18
CA GLU A 232 -14.72 -14.77 -0.67
C GLU A 232 -13.23 -14.51 -0.38
N GLU A 233 -12.53 -13.84 -1.29
CA GLU A 233 -11.11 -13.47 -1.12
C GLU A 233 -10.88 -12.58 0.10
N LEU A 234 -11.76 -11.59 0.35
CA LEU A 234 -11.65 -10.75 1.55
C LEU A 234 -11.96 -11.53 2.84
N LEU A 235 -12.88 -12.50 2.79
CA LEU A 235 -13.18 -13.37 3.93
C LEU A 235 -12.02 -14.32 4.22
N GLU A 236 -11.35 -14.85 3.19
CA GLU A 236 -10.15 -15.66 3.31
C GLU A 236 -8.97 -14.85 3.87
N LEU A 237 -8.80 -13.62 3.42
CA LEU A 237 -7.83 -12.68 3.96
C LEU A 237 -8.05 -12.47 5.47
N ASP A 238 -9.28 -12.13 5.88
CA ASP A 238 -9.64 -11.96 7.29
C ASP A 238 -9.37 -13.26 8.08
N ALA A 239 -9.70 -14.42 7.51
CA ALA A 239 -9.45 -15.72 8.13
C ALA A 239 -7.95 -16.04 8.25
N LYS A 240 -7.13 -15.62 7.28
CA LYS A 240 -5.68 -15.76 7.31
C LYS A 240 -5.07 -14.92 8.42
N ILE A 241 -5.47 -13.65 8.54
CA ILE A 241 -5.03 -12.77 9.63
C ILE A 241 -5.51 -13.29 10.99
N GLY A 242 -6.72 -13.83 11.05
CA GLY A 242 -7.28 -14.43 12.27
C GLY A 242 -6.54 -15.67 12.80
N LYS A 243 -5.57 -16.21 12.06
CA LYS A 243 -4.65 -17.26 12.54
C LYS A 243 -3.50 -16.71 13.39
N LEU A 244 -3.31 -15.39 13.49
CA LEU A 244 -2.41 -14.77 14.45
C LEU A 244 -2.96 -14.94 15.88
N PRO A 245 -2.10 -15.20 16.88
CA PRO A 245 -2.55 -15.35 18.26
C PRO A 245 -3.36 -14.13 18.72
N GLY A 246 -4.52 -14.35 19.34
CA GLY A 246 -5.39 -13.27 19.81
C GLY A 246 -6.32 -12.63 18.76
N LEU A 247 -6.16 -12.95 17.47
CA LEU A 247 -6.93 -12.32 16.38
C LEU A 247 -8.02 -13.21 15.79
N SER A 248 -8.34 -14.34 16.41
CA SER A 248 -9.40 -15.23 15.92
C SER A 248 -10.72 -14.48 15.70
N GLY A 249 -11.36 -14.73 14.55
CA GLY A 249 -12.62 -14.10 14.16
C GLY A 249 -12.54 -12.60 13.86
N ILE A 250 -11.33 -12.04 13.66
CA ILE A 250 -11.20 -10.65 13.21
C ILE A 250 -11.85 -10.48 11.82
N LYS A 251 -12.47 -9.31 11.61
CA LYS A 251 -13.14 -8.92 10.36
C LYS A 251 -12.81 -7.47 10.05
N LEU A 252 -11.82 -7.26 9.18
CA LEU A 252 -11.35 -5.93 8.78
C LEU A 252 -11.76 -5.65 7.34
N MET A 253 -11.30 -6.48 6.41
CA MET A 253 -11.47 -6.25 4.98
C MET A 253 -12.92 -6.48 4.54
N SER A 254 -13.53 -7.59 4.97
CA SER A 254 -14.95 -7.86 4.68
C SER A 254 -15.86 -6.77 5.26
N LYS A 255 -15.57 -6.31 6.48
CA LYS A 255 -16.31 -5.22 7.13
C LYS A 255 -16.18 -3.89 6.36
N ALA A 256 -15.00 -3.59 5.82
CA ALA A 256 -14.78 -2.41 4.99
C ALA A 256 -15.61 -2.46 3.70
N LEU A 257 -15.64 -3.61 3.01
CA LEU A 257 -16.47 -3.80 1.81
C LEU A 257 -17.97 -3.63 2.15
N TYR A 258 -18.44 -4.21 3.25
CA TYR A 258 -19.84 -4.08 3.68
C TYR A 258 -20.22 -2.64 4.02
N ALA A 259 -19.30 -1.89 4.64
CA ALA A 259 -19.50 -0.47 4.90
C ALA A 259 -19.56 0.34 3.59
N ALA A 260 -18.72 0.04 2.60
CA ALA A 260 -18.76 0.67 1.28
C ALA A 260 -20.11 0.39 0.57
N ARG A 261 -20.58 -0.87 0.59
CA ARG A 261 -21.91 -1.25 0.06
C ARG A 261 -23.05 -0.49 0.73
N GLU A 262 -22.97 -0.30 2.05
CA GLU A 262 -23.97 0.49 2.79
C GLU A 262 -23.97 1.97 2.35
N ARG A 263 -22.81 2.56 2.07
CA ARG A 263 -22.74 3.94 1.56
C ARG A 263 -23.33 4.05 0.15
N VAL A 264 -23.04 3.09 -0.74
CA VAL A 264 -23.66 3.03 -2.08
C VAL A 264 -25.18 2.86 -1.98
N ARG A 265 -25.68 2.07 -1.04
CA ARG A 265 -27.14 1.95 -0.81
C ARG A 265 -27.79 3.27 -0.40
N ARG A 266 -27.05 4.18 0.24
CA ARG A 266 -27.54 5.52 0.62
C ARG A 266 -27.36 6.57 -0.48
N ASP A 267 -26.27 6.49 -1.23
CA ASP A 267 -25.99 7.33 -2.40
C ASP A 267 -25.51 6.43 -3.55
N PRO A 268 -26.39 6.04 -4.50
CA PRO A 268 -26.04 5.13 -5.59
C PRO A 268 -24.92 5.63 -6.52
N ARG A 269 -24.59 6.93 -6.48
CA ARG A 269 -23.48 7.51 -7.26
C ARG A 269 -22.15 7.52 -6.49
N TRP A 270 -22.17 7.21 -5.19
CA TRP A 270 -20.97 7.10 -4.37
C TRP A 270 -19.99 6.12 -4.98
N ALA A 271 -18.70 6.45 -4.96
CA ALA A 271 -17.60 5.67 -5.54
C ALA A 271 -17.61 5.60 -7.08
N TRP A 272 -18.73 5.19 -7.69
CA TRP A 272 -18.85 5.00 -9.13
C TRP A 272 -18.64 6.30 -9.92
N ARG A 273 -19.09 7.44 -9.39
CA ARG A 273 -18.86 8.75 -10.02
C ARG A 273 -17.38 9.06 -10.22
N LEU A 274 -16.50 8.62 -9.32
CA LEU A 274 -15.06 8.84 -9.44
C LEU A 274 -14.50 8.10 -10.66
N ILE A 275 -14.93 6.84 -10.83
CA ILE A 275 -14.52 5.99 -11.94
C ILE A 275 -15.12 6.49 -13.25
N GLU A 276 -16.41 6.77 -13.29
CA GLU A 276 -17.16 7.17 -14.49
C GLU A 276 -16.70 8.52 -15.04
N ASN A 277 -16.52 9.51 -14.17
CA ASN A 277 -16.14 10.87 -14.52
C ASN A 277 -14.62 11.06 -14.63
N GLU A 278 -13.83 10.03 -14.29
CA GLU A 278 -12.37 10.08 -14.27
C GLU A 278 -11.82 11.24 -13.40
N GLU A 279 -12.51 11.56 -12.30
CA GLU A 279 -12.10 12.62 -11.36
C GLU A 279 -10.74 12.33 -10.72
N TRP A 280 -10.28 11.08 -10.76
CA TRP A 280 -8.94 10.66 -10.34
C TRP A 280 -7.85 11.02 -11.37
N ALA A 281 -8.21 11.20 -12.64
CA ALA A 281 -7.30 11.51 -13.74
C ALA A 281 -7.03 13.01 -13.88
N ILE A 282 -7.56 13.86 -12.98
CA ILE A 282 -7.37 15.32 -13.04
C ILE A 282 -5.87 15.64 -13.14
N LYS A 283 -5.53 16.44 -14.16
CA LYS A 283 -4.15 16.81 -14.50
C LYS A 283 -3.40 17.32 -13.27
N PRO A 284 -2.13 16.90 -13.06
CA PRO A 284 -1.34 17.39 -11.96
C PRO A 284 -1.25 18.93 -12.02
N PRO A 285 -1.21 19.61 -10.85
CA PRO A 285 -1.07 21.06 -10.81
C PRO A 285 0.21 21.45 -11.55
N ARG A 286 0.12 22.49 -12.39
CA ARG A 286 1.18 22.97 -13.29
C ARG A 286 2.47 23.42 -12.58
N LYS A 287 2.48 23.45 -11.24
CA LYS A 287 3.62 23.73 -10.37
C LYS A 287 3.51 22.86 -9.12
N SER A 288 4.52 22.04 -8.91
CA SER A 288 4.73 21.32 -7.65
C SER A 288 5.32 22.25 -6.57
N PRO A 289 4.75 22.34 -5.35
CA PRO A 289 5.28 23.14 -4.24
C PRO A 289 6.56 22.54 -3.59
N ILE A 290 7.24 21.61 -4.27
CA ILE A 290 8.26 20.74 -3.66
C ILE A 290 9.65 21.32 -3.69
N GLY A 291 9.93 22.19 -4.66
CA GLY A 291 11.11 23.04 -4.61
C GLY A 291 11.17 23.83 -3.29
N GLU A 292 10.00 24.21 -2.76
CA GLU A 292 9.89 24.96 -1.50
C GLU A 292 10.03 24.05 -0.25
N LEU A 293 9.58 22.79 -0.32
CA LEU A 293 9.60 21.85 0.83
C LEU A 293 10.93 21.09 1.00
N THR A 294 11.63 20.78 -0.09
CA THR A 294 12.83 19.91 -0.07
C THR A 294 14.13 20.67 -0.19
N GLY A 295 14.08 21.97 -0.50
CA GLY A 295 15.26 22.81 -0.75
C GLY A 295 16.13 22.34 -1.93
N ARG A 296 15.69 21.34 -2.72
CA ARG A 296 16.37 20.93 -3.95
C ARG A 296 16.15 22.02 -5.00
N ARG A 297 17.24 22.68 -5.40
CA ARG A 297 17.23 23.62 -6.52
C ARG A 297 16.70 22.95 -7.77
N THR A 298 15.81 23.62 -8.48
CA THR A 298 15.36 23.13 -9.78
C THR A 298 16.52 23.24 -10.79
N PRO A 299 16.58 22.40 -11.84
CA PRO A 299 17.65 22.46 -12.84
C PRO A 299 17.83 23.85 -13.48
N GLN A 300 16.77 24.68 -13.51
CA GLN A 300 16.82 26.07 -13.97
C GLN A 300 17.67 26.99 -13.08
N GLU A 301 17.83 26.69 -11.80
CA GLU A 301 18.62 27.49 -10.85
C GLU A 301 20.10 27.08 -10.78
N ALA A 302 20.45 25.96 -11.39
CA ALA A 302 21.83 25.45 -11.45
C ALA A 302 22.63 25.99 -12.65
N GLY A 303 21.97 26.68 -13.59
CA GLY A 303 22.60 27.25 -14.80
C GLY A 303 23.06 28.71 -14.67
N THR A 304 22.87 29.34 -13.51
CA THR A 304 23.31 30.72 -13.24
C THR A 304 24.21 30.75 -12.02
N SER A 305 25.42 30.20 -12.15
CA SER A 305 26.54 30.44 -11.26
C SER A 305 27.84 30.15 -11.98
#